data_AF-A0A7T8V7S1-F1
#
_entry.id   AF-A0A7T8V7S1-F1
#
_cell.length_a   1.000
_cell.length_b   1.000
_cell.length_c   1.000
_cell.angle_alpha   90.00
_cell.angle_beta   90.00
_cell.angle_gamma   90.00
#
_symmetry.space_group_name_H-M   'P 1'
#
loop_
_entity.id
_entity.type
_entity.pdbx_description
1 polymer ?
#
loop_
_entity_poly.entity_id
_entity_poly.type
_entity_poly.pdbx_seq_one_letter_code
_entity_poly.pdbx_strand_id
1 'polypeptide(L)'
;MKSLYLYALVSSVGGFFSFCLNRKHFLSLLLSLEFLMISLYFLMIQCFMMNEFSVFFMLLYLTISVCEGVLGLSIMVVLVRSMGNDFLMSFSSLW
;
A
#
# COMPACT_ATOMS: atom_id res chain seq x y z
N MET A 1 -11.56 10.07 -19.90
CA MET A 1 -10.30 9.30 -19.93
C MET A 1 -9.09 10.12 -19.48
N LYS A 2 -8.62 11.13 -20.22
CA LYS A 2 -7.41 11.91 -19.81
C LYS A 2 -7.47 12.54 -18.42
N SER A 3 -8.59 13.16 -18.04
CA SER A 3 -8.76 13.77 -16.70
C SER A 3 -8.74 12.73 -15.56
N LEU A 4 -9.35 11.56 -15.78
CA LEU A 4 -9.36 10.47 -14.80
C LEU A 4 -7.97 9.83 -14.62
N TYR A 5 -7.18 9.76 -15.69
CA TYR A 5 -5.80 9.28 -15.63
C TYR A 5 -4.91 10.23 -14.83
N LEU A 6 -5.11 11.53 -15.02
CA LEU A 6 -4.40 12.57 -14.28
C LEU A 6 -4.73 12.51 -12.78
N TYR A 7 -5.99 12.29 -12.42
CA TYR A 7 -6.39 12.07 -11.02
C TYR A 7 -5.70 10.83 -10.42
N ALA A 8 -5.68 9.71 -11.15
CA ALA A 8 -5.01 8.48 -10.71
C ALA A 8 -3.51 8.71 -10.43
N LEU A 9 -2.81 9.39 -11.36
CA LEU A 9 -1.39 9.73 -11.19
C LEU A 9 -1.13 10.65 -9.99
N VAL A 10 -1.97 11.68 -9.79
CA VAL A 10 -1.82 12.57 -8.63
C VAL A 10 -2.03 11.79 -7.33
N SER A 11 -3.04 10.90 -7.30
CA SER A 11 -3.32 10.09 -6.10
C SER A 11 -2.19 9.11 -5.78
N SER A 12 -1.58 8.47 -6.78
CA SER A 12 -0.48 7.52 -6.55
C SER A 12 0.78 8.25 -6.08
N VAL A 13 1.14 9.37 -6.69
CA VAL A 13 2.25 10.22 -6.23
C VAL A 13 2.01 10.71 -4.81
N GLY A 14 0.80 11.16 -4.49
CA GLY A 14 0.41 11.53 -3.13
C GLY A 14 0.55 10.38 -2.14
N GLY A 15 0.17 9.17 -2.53
CA GLY A 15 0.38 7.94 -1.77
C GLY A 15 1.85 7.68 -1.48
N PHE A 16 2.72 7.74 -2.51
CA PHE A 16 4.16 7.60 -2.36
C PHE A 16 4.76 8.64 -1.40
N PHE A 17 4.36 9.91 -1.52
CA PHE A 17 4.81 10.95 -0.59
C PHE A 17 4.35 10.68 0.84
N SER A 18 3.10 10.24 1.02
CA SER A 18 2.57 9.92 2.36
C SER A 18 3.33 8.76 3.02
N PHE A 19 3.74 7.76 2.24
CA PHE A 19 4.55 6.64 2.72
C PHE A 19 5.95 7.08 3.16
N CYS A 20 6.59 7.98 2.41
CA CYS A 20 7.92 8.50 2.74
C CYS A 20 7.91 9.36 4.02
N LEU A 21 6.86 10.14 4.26
CA LEU A 21 6.76 11.07 5.38
C LEU A 21 6.31 10.40 6.69
N ASN A 22 5.46 9.37 6.61
CA ASN A 22 4.89 8.70 7.78
C ASN A 22 5.80 7.60 8.32
N ARG A 23 6.86 7.98 9.06
CA ARG A 23 7.86 7.05 9.61
C ARG A 23 7.72 6.75 11.11
N LYS A 24 6.72 7.32 11.80
CA LYS A 24 6.61 7.22 13.27
C LYS A 24 5.91 5.94 13.72
N HIS A 25 4.68 5.73 13.27
CA HIS A 25 3.86 4.57 13.63
C HIS A 25 3.81 3.57 12.48
N PHE A 26 4.01 2.29 12.78
CA PHE A 26 3.96 1.24 11.77
C PHE A 26 2.58 1.13 11.10
N LEU A 27 1.51 1.33 11.87
CA LEU A 27 0.13 1.32 11.36
C LEU A 27 -0.11 2.40 10.28
N SER A 28 0.39 3.63 10.46
CA SER A 28 0.21 4.69 9.46
C SER A 28 1.03 4.44 8.18
N LEU A 29 2.13 3.69 8.31
CA LEU A 29 2.91 3.22 7.17
C LEU A 29 2.16 2.13 6.39
N LEU A 30 1.48 1.19 7.07
CA LEU A 30 0.61 0.20 6.41
C LEU A 30 -0.57 0.86 5.68
N LEU A 31 -1.25 1.82 6.32
CA LEU A 31 -2.40 2.50 5.73
C LEU A 31 -2.01 3.31 4.47
N SER A 32 -0.84 3.94 4.48
CA SER A 32 -0.33 4.65 3.28
C SER A 32 0.06 3.67 2.16
N LEU A 33 0.52 2.47 2.50
CA LEU A 33 0.75 1.39 1.54
C LEU A 33 -0.56 0.89 0.90
N GLU A 34 -1.60 0.65 1.68
CA GLU A 34 -2.91 0.24 1.15
C GLU A 34 -3.51 1.30 0.21
N PHE A 35 -3.40 2.58 0.57
CA PHE A 35 -3.83 3.68 -0.29
C PHE A 35 -3.07 3.69 -1.63
N LEU A 36 -1.76 3.41 -1.60
CA LEU A 36 -0.93 3.32 -2.80
C LEU A 36 -1.38 2.15 -3.69
N MET A 37 -1.63 0.97 -3.12
CA MET A 37 -2.08 -0.22 -3.87
C MET A 37 -3.42 0.01 -4.57
N ILE A 38 -4.36 0.73 -3.93
CA ILE A 38 -5.66 1.08 -4.51
C ILE A 38 -5.49 2.12 -5.64
N SER A 39 -4.65 3.13 -5.46
CA SER A 39 -4.40 4.14 -6.50
C SER A 39 -3.78 3.53 -7.77
N LEU A 40 -2.88 2.55 -7.60
CA LEU A 40 -2.31 1.78 -8.70
C LEU A 40 -3.35 0.87 -9.37
N TYR A 41 -4.23 0.24 -8.59
CA TYR A 41 -5.34 -0.54 -9.15
C TYR A 41 -6.23 0.32 -10.04
N PHE A 42 -6.57 1.54 -9.60
CA PHE A 42 -7.37 2.47 -10.40
C PHE A 42 -6.67 2.90 -11.71
N LEU A 43 -5.35 3.09 -11.68
CA LEU A 43 -4.56 3.36 -12.89
C LEU A 43 -4.57 2.17 -13.84
N MET A 44 -4.39 0.96 -13.30
CA MET A 44 -4.39 -0.27 -14.06
C MET A 44 -5.75 -0.53 -14.74
N ILE A 45 -6.88 -0.24 -14.06
CA ILE A 45 -8.22 -0.35 -14.67
C ILE A 45 -8.26 0.47 -15.96
N GLN A 46 -7.82 1.74 -15.90
CA GLN A 46 -7.88 2.64 -17.05
C GLN A 46 -6.99 2.22 -18.22
N CYS A 47 -5.81 1.68 -17.95
CA CYS A 47 -4.89 1.21 -18.98
C CYS A 47 -5.43 -0.03 -19.73
N PHE A 48 -6.20 -0.86 -19.03
CA PHE A 48 -6.53 -2.21 -19.48
C PHE A 48 -7.98 -2.40 -19.94
N MET A 49 -8.82 -1.37 -19.87
CA MET A 49 -10.27 -1.41 -20.17
C MET A 49 -10.69 -2.11 -21.48
N MET A 50 -9.79 -2.25 -22.46
CA MET A 50 -10.13 -2.77 -23.79
C MET A 50 -9.81 -4.27 -23.98
N ASN A 51 -9.16 -4.92 -23.01
CA ASN A 51 -8.70 -6.31 -23.14
C ASN A 51 -9.38 -7.23 -22.12
N GLU A 52 -10.14 -8.24 -22.54
CA GLU A 52 -10.82 -9.19 -21.64
C GLU A 52 -9.86 -9.96 -20.70
N PHE A 53 -8.71 -10.41 -21.23
CA PHE A 53 -7.69 -11.10 -20.41
C PHE A 53 -7.10 -10.23 -19.31
N SER A 54 -7.20 -8.91 -19.44
CA SER A 54 -6.65 -8.00 -18.46
C SER A 54 -7.44 -8.00 -17.15
N VAL A 55 -8.75 -8.31 -17.18
CA VAL A 55 -9.58 -8.34 -15.96
C VAL A 55 -9.11 -9.45 -15.00
N PHE A 56 -8.67 -10.59 -15.53
CA PHE A 56 -8.08 -11.65 -14.72
C PHE A 56 -6.76 -11.20 -14.05
N PHE A 57 -5.93 -10.46 -14.79
CA PHE A 57 -4.70 -9.89 -14.23
C PHE A 57 -4.99 -8.87 -13.12
N MET A 58 -6.05 -8.07 -13.27
CA MET A 58 -6.49 -7.10 -12.26
C MET A 58 -6.93 -7.78 -10.95
N LEU A 59 -7.63 -8.91 -11.05
CA LEU A 59 -8.01 -9.71 -9.87
C LEU A 59 -6.79 -10.31 -9.18
N LEU A 60 -5.84 -10.86 -9.96
CA LEU A 60 -4.58 -11.38 -9.41
C LEU A 60 -3.81 -10.30 -8.66
N TYR A 61 -3.67 -9.10 -9.24
CA TYR A 61 -3.02 -7.97 -8.56
C TYR A 61 -3.66 -7.66 -7.21
N LEU A 62 -5.01 -7.63 -7.15
CA LEU A 62 -5.73 -7.33 -5.92
C LEU A 62 -5.58 -8.42 -4.86
N THR A 63 -5.47 -9.69 -5.26
CA THR A 63 -5.18 -10.77 -4.29
C THR A 63 -3.78 -10.65 -3.69
N ILE A 64 -2.77 -10.36 -4.52
CA ILE A 64 -1.39 -10.19 -4.05
C ILE A 64 -1.28 -8.98 -3.13
N SER A 65 -1.97 -7.87 -3.44
CA SER A 65 -1.93 -6.67 -2.61
C SER A 65 -2.52 -6.88 -1.22
N VAL A 66 -3.62 -7.64 -1.11
CA VAL A 66 -4.22 -7.99 0.19
C VAL A 66 -3.29 -8.92 0.97
N CYS A 67 -2.61 -9.87 0.31
CA CYS A 67 -1.63 -10.73 0.98
C CYS A 67 -0.46 -9.94 1.59
N GLU A 68 0.06 -8.93 0.89
CA GLU A 68 1.09 -8.04 1.45
C GLU A 68 0.57 -7.25 2.66
N GLY A 69 -0.69 -6.80 2.62
CA GLY A 69 -1.33 -6.15 3.77
C GLY A 69 -1.43 -7.07 5.00
N VAL A 70 -1.85 -8.33 4.81
CA VAL A 70 -1.93 -9.32 5.90
C VAL A 70 -0.55 -9.64 6.47
N LEU A 71 0.47 -9.81 5.62
CA LEU A 71 1.86 -9.98 6.07
C LEU A 71 2.33 -8.78 6.89
N GLY A 72 2.06 -7.57 6.42
CA GLY A 72 2.34 -6.33 7.14
C GLY A 72 1.68 -6.27 8.52
N LEU A 73 0.39 -6.56 8.62
CA LEU A 73 -0.34 -6.62 9.89
C LEU A 73 0.21 -7.69 10.83
N SER A 74 0.57 -8.86 10.31
CA SER A 74 1.16 -9.94 11.14
C SER A 74 2.47 -9.50 11.79
N ILE A 75 3.30 -8.73 11.07
CA ILE A 75 4.53 -8.14 11.60
C ILE A 75 4.18 -7.13 12.69
N MET A 76 3.22 -6.25 12.45
CA MET A 76 2.77 -5.28 13.47
C MET A 76 2.39 -5.96 14.78
N VAL A 77 1.64 -7.05 14.73
CA VAL A 77 1.25 -7.80 15.92
C VAL A 77 2.47 -8.32 16.68
N VAL A 78 3.47 -8.85 15.97
CA VAL A 78 4.73 -9.30 16.60
C VAL A 78 5.45 -8.14 17.30
N LEU A 79 5.50 -6.95 16.68
CA LEU A 79 6.14 -5.76 17.25
C LEU A 79 5.47 -5.27 18.53
N VAL A 80 4.14 -5.25 18.55
CA VAL A 80 3.38 -4.93 19.75
C VAL A 80 3.68 -5.92 20.87
N ARG A 81 3.78 -7.23 20.56
CA ARG A 81 4.07 -8.24 21.59
C ARG A 81 5.51 -8.21 22.10
N SER A 82 6.49 -7.82 21.28
CA SER A 82 7.90 -7.80 21.68
C SER A 82 8.32 -6.49 22.35
N MET A 83 7.89 -5.34 21.83
CA MET A 83 8.34 -4.00 22.26
C MET A 83 7.28 -3.24 23.06
N GLY A 84 6.03 -3.73 23.09
CA GLY A 84 4.91 -3.06 23.73
C GLY A 84 4.42 -1.80 23.01
N ASN A 85 4.95 -1.47 21.82
CA ASN A 85 4.63 -0.25 21.09
C ASN A 85 4.78 -0.39 19.57
N ASP A 86 4.01 0.42 18.83
CA ASP A 86 3.97 0.48 17.36
C ASP A 86 5.02 1.42 16.75
N PHE A 87 5.91 1.99 17.57
CA PHE A 87 6.93 2.92 17.10
C PHE A 87 8.08 2.19 16.38
N LEU A 88 8.28 2.57 15.12
CA LEU A 88 9.44 2.16 14.32
C LEU A 88 10.79 2.55 14.94
N MET A 89 10.82 3.59 15.78
CA MET A 89 12.05 4.05 16.42
C MET A 89 12.51 3.15 17.57
N SER A 90 11.62 2.31 18.12
CA SER A 90 11.99 1.39 19.21
C SER A 90 12.93 0.28 18.75
N PHE A 91 12.97 -0.04 17.46
CA PHE A 91 13.89 -1.01 16.85
C PHE A 91 15.39 -0.65 16.96
N SER A 92 15.73 0.46 17.61
CA SER A 92 17.12 0.85 17.86
C SER A 92 17.90 -0.11 18.76
N SER A 93 17.28 -1.18 19.31
CA SER A 93 18.00 -2.32 19.88
C SER A 93 18.56 -3.23 18.77
N LEU A 94 19.40 -2.66 17.91
CA LEU A 94 20.21 -3.39 16.92
C LEU A 94 21.56 -3.84 17.51
N TRP A 95 21.59 -4.06 18.83
CA TRP A 95 22.58 -4.87 19.54
C TRP A 95 21.84 -5.77 20.53
#